data_AF-A0AAU3TBQ3-F1
#
_entry.id   AF-A0AAU3TBQ3-F1
#
_cell.length_a   1.000
_cell.length_b   1.000
_cell.length_c   1.000
_cell.angle_alpha   90.00
_cell.angle_beta   90.00
_cell.angle_gamma   90.00
#
_symmetry.space_group_name_H-M   'P 1'
#
loop_
_entity.id
_entity.type
_entity.pdbx_description
1 polymer ?
#
loop_
_entity_poly.entity_id
_entity_poly.type
_entity_poly.pdbx_seq_one_letter_code
_entity_poly.pdbx_strand_id
1 'polypeptide(L)' 'MSDTVTDEATDTRVWEYVTYAPKGTRCSACKEVIKPLEPVRRGHEDRTSGPPAVIYRHTDSDECPGQAVTA' A
#
# COMPACT_ATOMS: atom_id res chain seq x y z
N MET A 1 40.90 -0.67 9.15
CA MET A 1 39.78 0.27 8.99
C MET A 1 38.75 -0.52 8.21
N SER A 2 37.68 -0.97 8.86
CA SER A 2 36.76 -1.95 8.31
C SER A 2 35.71 -1.26 7.47
N ASP A 3 35.67 -1.60 6.18
CA ASP A 3 34.64 -1.15 5.24
C ASP A 3 33.29 -1.74 5.64
N THR A 4 32.46 -0.92 6.27
CA THR A 4 31.06 -1.25 6.51
C THR A 4 30.35 -1.23 5.17
N VAL A 5 30.11 -2.41 4.60
CA VAL A 5 29.17 -2.57 3.49
C VAL A 5 27.79 -2.22 4.04
N THR A 6 27.32 -1.01 3.75
CA THR A 6 25.92 -0.63 3.94
C THR A 6 25.13 -1.47 2.95
N ASP A 7 24.61 -2.60 3.43
CA ASP A 7 23.58 -3.36 2.76
C ASP A 7 22.41 -2.40 2.50
N GLU A 8 22.31 -1.94 1.26
CA GLU A 8 21.19 -1.14 0.78
C GLU A 8 19.98 -2.09 0.71
N ALA A 9 19.46 -2.43 1.89
CA ALA A 9 18.22 -3.16 2.03
C ALA A 9 17.18 -2.34 1.26
N THR A 10 16.82 -2.83 0.07
CA THR A 10 15.72 -2.28 -0.70
C THR A 10 14.48 -2.42 0.18
N ASP A 11 14.15 -1.36 0.91
CA ASP A 11 13.04 -1.32 1.83
C ASP A 11 11.78 -1.62 1.02
N THR A 12 11.31 -2.87 1.09
CA THR A 12 10.15 -3.34 0.33
C THR A 12 8.85 -2.76 0.90
N ARG A 13 8.96 -1.84 1.87
CA ARG A 13 7.84 -1.13 2.51
C ARG A 13 7.58 0.23 1.85
N VAL A 14 8.32 0.57 0.79
CA VAL A 14 8.03 1.74 -0.05
C VAL A 14 6.73 1.50 -0.79
N TRP A 15 5.67 2.24 -0.42
CA TRP A 15 4.44 2.30 -1.19
C TRP A 15 4.77 2.70 -2.62
N GLU A 16 4.38 1.88 -3.59
CA GLU A 16 4.58 2.21 -5.00
C GLU A 16 3.84 3.51 -5.35
N TYR A 17 4.40 4.23 -6.33
CA TYR A 17 3.87 5.45 -6.92
C TYR A 17 2.33 5.45 -7.06
N VAL A 18 1.72 6.64 -6.99
CA VAL A 18 0.26 6.80 -7.12
C VAL A 18 -0.24 6.13 -8.41
N THR A 19 -1.16 5.18 -8.26
CA THR A 19 -1.71 4.37 -9.35
C THR A 19 -3.24 4.38 -9.30
N TYR A 20 -3.89 3.60 -10.16
CA TYR A 20 -5.35 3.43 -10.20
C TYR A 20 -5.73 1.98 -9.93
N ALA A 21 -6.75 1.79 -9.11
CA ALA A 21 -7.24 0.45 -8.79
C ALA A 21 -8.10 -0.13 -9.93
N PRO A 22 -8.09 -1.47 -10.11
CA PRO A 22 -9.06 -2.15 -10.97
C PRO A 22 -10.51 -1.86 -10.54
N LYS A 23 -11.46 -1.95 -11.48
CA LYS A 23 -12.88 -1.73 -11.19
C LYS A 23 -13.38 -2.69 -10.12
N GLY A 24 -14.12 -2.16 -9.14
CA GLY A 24 -14.69 -2.94 -8.04
C GLY A 24 -13.72 -3.26 -6.89
N THR A 25 -12.48 -2.75 -6.95
CA THR A 25 -11.52 -2.90 -5.85
C THR A 25 -11.96 -2.11 -4.63
N ARG A 26 -11.72 -2.66 -3.44
CA ARG A 26 -11.99 -2.00 -2.16
C ARG A 26 -10.69 -1.56 -1.49
N CYS A 27 -10.73 -0.41 -0.84
CA CYS A 27 -9.64 0.08 -0.03
C CYS A 27 -9.39 -0.88 1.15
N SER A 28 -8.17 -1.35 1.33
CA SER A 28 -7.84 -2.28 2.41
C SER A 28 -7.99 -1.67 3.81
N ALA A 29 -7.93 -0.33 3.91
CA ALA A 29 -8.06 0.39 5.18
C ALA A 29 -9.52 0.67 5.56
N CYS A 30 -10.28 1.39 4.73
CA CYS A 30 -11.66 1.76 5.04
C CYS A 30 -12.71 0.76 4.54
N LYS A 31 -12.34 -0.23 3.73
CA LYS A 31 -13.21 -1.26 3.13
C LYS A 31 -14.26 -0.74 2.13
N GLU A 32 -14.28 0.56 1.87
CA GLU A 32 -15.11 1.18 0.83
C GLU A 32 -14.59 0.88 -0.57
N VAL A 33 -15.49 0.97 -1.56
CA VAL A 33 -15.14 0.78 -2.97
C VAL A 33 -14.36 1.99 -3.47
N ILE A 34 -13.21 1.75 -4.09
CA ILE A 34 -12.38 2.79 -4.73
C ILE A 34 -13.08 3.22 -6.02
N LYS A 35 -13.30 4.52 -6.20
CA LYS A 35 -13.97 5.03 -7.42
C LYS A 35 -13.06 4.91 -8.64
N PRO A 36 -13.63 4.82 -9.86
CA PRO A 36 -12.83 4.83 -11.07
C PRO A 36 -11.96 6.10 -11.16
N LEU A 37 -10.68 5.93 -11.50
CA LEU A 37 -9.69 7.00 -11.61
C LEU A 37 -9.39 7.75 -10.30
N GLU A 38 -9.79 7.20 -9.16
CA GLU A 38 -9.35 7.71 -7.86
C GLU A 38 -7.88 7.30 -7.62
N PRO A 39 -7.00 8.24 -7.25
CA PRO A 39 -5.60 7.94 -6.97
C PRO A 39 -5.48 7.03 -5.74
N VAL A 40 -4.67 5.98 -5.88
CA VAL A 40 -4.43 5.00 -4.81
C VAL A 40 -2.97 4.64 -4.69
N ARG A 41 -2.58 4.17 -3.52
CA ARG A 41 -1.32 3.47 -3.29
C ARG A 41 -1.54 1.97 -3.42
N ARG A 42 -0.65 1.32 -4.16
CA ARG A 42 -0.57 -0.14 -4.24
C ARG A 42 0.45 -0.64 -3.23
N GLY A 43 0.10 -1.72 -2.55
CA GLY A 43 0.99 -2.42 -1.64
C GLY A 43 0.79 -3.92 -1.72
N HIS A 44 1.54 -4.63 -0.87
CA HIS A 44 1.42 -6.06 -0.72
C HIS A 44 1.13 -6.41 0.75
N GLU A 45 0.23 -7.36 0.99
CA GLU A 45 0.02 -7.95 2.32
C GLU A 45 0.44 -9.42 2.31
N ASP A 46 1.13 -9.84 3.37
CA ASP A 46 1.50 -11.23 3.56
C ASP A 46 0.25 -12.08 3.82
N ARG A 47 0.26 -13.31 3.31
CA ARG A 47 -0.80 -14.28 3.52
C ARG A 47 -0.29 -15.43 4.39
N THR A 48 -1.17 -16.00 5.22
CA THR A 48 -0.87 -17.19 6.04
C THR A 48 -0.38 -18.36 5.18
N SER A 49 -0.83 -18.45 3.93
CA SER A 49 -0.35 -19.44 2.96
C SER A 49 -0.42 -18.86 1.55
N GLY A 50 0.56 -19.22 0.72
CA GLY A 50 0.69 -18.77 -0.67
C GLY A 50 1.41 -17.43 -0.81
N PRO A 51 1.45 -16.88 -2.05
CA PRO A 51 2.14 -15.63 -2.33
C PRO A 51 1.41 -14.41 -1.72
N PRO A 52 2.13 -13.30 -1.43
CA PRO A 52 1.54 -12.06 -0.93
C PRO A 52 0.39 -11.54 -1.81
N ALA A 53 -0.66 -11.01 -1.19
CA ALA A 53 -1.76 -10.37 -1.90
C ALA A 53 -1.37 -8.97 -2.34
N VAL A 54 -1.89 -8.51 -3.48
CA VAL A 54 -1.89 -7.09 -3.84
C VAL A 54 -3.05 -6.40 -3.13
N ILE A 55 -2.76 -5.28 -2.47
CA ILE A 55 -3.76 -4.41 -1.84
C ILE A 55 -3.71 -2.99 -2.40
N TYR A 56 -4.84 -2.29 -2.31
CA TYR A 56 -4.99 -0.90 -2.73
C TYR A 56 -5.54 -0.08 -1.57
N ARG A 57 -5.00 1.13 -1.38
CA ARG A 57 -5.43 2.08 -0.35
C ARG A 57 -5.56 3.47 -0.97
N HIS A 58 -6.60 4.22 -0.61
CA HIS A 58 -6.72 5.65 -1.00
C HIS A 58 -5.44 6.41 -0.60
N THR A 59 -5.05 7.40 -1.40
CA THR A 59 -3.87 8.23 -1.12
C THR A 59 -4.10 9.21 0.02
N ASP A 60 -5.30 9.76 0.10
CA ASP A 60 -5.64 10.90 0.95
C ASP A 60 -6.47 10.48 2.18
N SER A 61 -6.14 11.08 3.33
CA SER A 61 -6.80 10.78 4.62
C SER A 61 -8.24 11.28 4.66
N ASP A 62 -8.55 12.39 4.01
CA ASP A 62 -9.92 12.92 3.90
C ASP A 62 -10.84 11.97 3.13
N GLU A 63 -10.31 11.25 2.14
CA GLU A 63 -11.03 10.24 1.36
C GLU A 63 -11.03 8.86 2.03
N CYS A 64 -10.15 8.66 3.01
CA CYS A 64 -10.00 7.39 3.71
C CYS A 64 -10.28 7.53 5.21
N PRO A 65 -11.54 7.43 5.66
CA PRO A 65 -11.87 7.48 7.08
C PRO A 65 -11.23 6.34 7.90
N GLY A 66 -10.72 5.30 7.23
CA GLY A 66 -9.96 4.19 7.82
C GLY A 66 -8.45 4.44 7.96
N GLN A 67 -7.93 5.59 7.50
CA GLN A 67 -6.52 5.99 7.70
C GLN A 67 -6.29 6.66 9.07
N ALA A 68 -7.06 6.32 10.11
CA ALA A 68 -6.78 6.77 11.47
C ALA A 68 -5.43 6.19 11.95
N VAL A 69 -4.38 6.94 11.62
CA VAL A 69 -3.01 7.01 12.15
C VAL A 69 -2.62 5.91 13.13
N THR A 70 -1.67 5.07 12.70
CA THR A 70 -0.67 4.59 13.66
C THR A 70 0.34 5.73 13.81
N ALA A 71 0.39 6.28 15.02
CA ALA A 71 1.36 7.29 15.47
C ALA A 71 2.80 6.77 15.42
#